data_AF-A0A1Y2GR68-F1
#
_entry.id   AF-A0A1Y2GR68-F1
#
_cell.length_a   1.000
_cell.length_b   1.000
_cell.length_c   1.000
_cell.angle_alpha   90.00
_cell.angle_beta   90.00
_cell.angle_gamma   90.00
#
_symmetry.space_group_name_H-M   'P 1'
#
loop_
_entity.id
_entity.type
_entity.pdbx_description
1 polymer ?
#
loop_
_entity_poly.entity_id
_entity_poly.type
_entity_poly.pdbx_seq_one_letter_code
_entity_poly.pdbx_strand_id
1 'polypeptide(L)'
;MASRIAAAVKGIRFASSTSAANAANPWLAERIAIKEHAGPAAETWRKISIYVCIPTILVSSANAYNLYAKHQAHLEHERHEGHERVKYPYMRIRAKAFPWGDDSLFYNPDVNF
;
A
#
# COMPACT_ATOMS: atom_id res chain seq x y z
N MET A 1 -14.09 -40.58 75.80
CA MET A 1 -14.13 -39.12 75.64
C MET A 1 -13.35 -38.78 74.37
N ALA A 2 -13.93 -37.95 73.52
CA ALA A 2 -13.70 -37.81 72.08
C ALA A 2 -12.31 -37.34 71.60
N SER A 3 -12.11 -37.48 70.27
CA SER A 3 -11.52 -36.48 69.35
C SER A 3 -9.98 -36.37 69.29
N ARG A 4 -9.29 -36.35 68.14
CA ARG A 4 -9.69 -36.22 66.72
C ARG A 4 -8.71 -36.95 65.78
N ILE A 5 -9.31 -37.43 64.69
CA ILE A 5 -8.71 -37.85 63.42
C ILE A 5 -8.25 -36.62 62.62
N ALA A 6 -7.32 -36.87 61.67
CA ALA A 6 -6.96 -36.09 60.47
C ALA A 6 -6.01 -34.90 60.66
N ALA A 7 -5.11 -34.59 59.73
CA ALA A 7 -4.61 -35.27 58.54
C ALA A 7 -3.27 -34.60 58.23
N ALA A 8 -2.25 -35.37 57.83
CA ALA A 8 -1.08 -34.79 57.23
C ALA A 8 -1.51 -34.17 55.89
N VAL A 9 -1.71 -32.85 55.86
CA VAL A 9 -1.80 -32.08 54.63
C VAL A 9 -0.44 -32.21 53.97
N LYS A 10 -0.30 -33.25 53.13
CA LYS A 10 0.73 -33.34 52.11
C LYS A 10 0.39 -32.24 51.13
N GLY A 11 0.82 -31.02 51.46
CA GLY A 11 0.67 -29.87 50.60
C GLY A 11 1.11 -30.31 49.22
N ILE A 12 0.17 -30.30 48.27
CA ILE A 12 0.50 -30.31 46.86
C ILE A 12 1.27 -29.00 46.69
N ARG A 13 2.57 -29.05 46.94
CA ARG A 13 3.49 -28.10 46.35
C ARG A 13 3.26 -28.35 44.87
N PHE A 14 2.46 -27.50 44.25
CA PHE A 14 2.56 -27.25 42.83
C PHE A 14 3.99 -26.75 42.64
N ALA A 15 4.92 -27.70 42.54
CA ALA A 15 6.19 -27.46 41.94
C ALA A 15 5.84 -27.22 40.48
N SER A 16 5.48 -25.98 40.14
CA SER A 16 5.86 -25.48 38.83
C SER A 16 7.38 -25.48 38.88
N SER A 17 7.95 -26.63 38.59
CA SER A 17 9.37 -26.75 38.36
C SER A 17 9.66 -25.75 37.25
N THR A 18 10.35 -24.67 37.61
CA THR A 18 11.02 -23.75 36.69
C THR A 18 12.18 -24.47 36.00
N SER A 19 11.93 -25.67 35.48
CA SER A 19 12.83 -26.48 34.66
C SER A 19 12.37 -26.55 33.20
N ALA A 20 11.32 -25.81 32.82
CA ALA A 20 11.06 -25.37 31.45
C ALA A 20 11.49 -23.91 31.21
N ALA A 21 12.19 -23.28 32.17
CA ALA A 21 12.70 -21.91 32.00
C ALA A 21 13.98 -21.84 31.14
N ASN A 22 14.62 -22.98 30.83
CA ASN A 22 15.89 -23.05 30.08
C ASN A 22 15.83 -23.80 28.74
N ALA A 23 14.69 -24.34 28.33
CA ALA A 23 14.49 -24.66 26.92
C ALA A 23 13.96 -23.38 26.27
N ALA A 24 14.79 -22.71 25.47
CA ALA A 24 14.42 -21.48 24.78
C ALA A 24 13.06 -21.67 24.09
N ASN A 25 12.01 -21.00 24.59
CA ASN A 25 10.67 -21.10 24.04
C ASN A 25 10.75 -20.71 22.55
N PRO A 26 10.54 -21.64 21.59
CA PRO A 26 10.82 -21.38 20.18
C PRO A 26 10.01 -20.19 19.65
N TRP A 27 8.75 -20.07 20.08
CA TRP A 27 7.90 -18.92 19.80
C TRP A 27 8.48 -17.58 20.28
N LEU A 28 9.11 -17.54 21.45
CA LEU A 28 9.74 -16.32 21.97
C LEU A 28 11.02 -16.01 21.19
N ALA A 29 11.81 -17.03 20.86
CA ALA A 29 13.03 -16.90 20.07
C ALA A 29 12.74 -16.36 18.66
N GLU A 30 11.70 -16.86 18.00
CA GLU A 30 11.23 -16.37 16.70
C GLU A 30 10.84 -14.89 16.76
N ARG A 31 10.10 -14.47 17.80
CA ARG A 31 9.69 -13.07 17.95
C ARG A 31 10.85 -12.13 18.21
N ILE A 32 11.85 -12.58 18.96
CA ILE A 32 13.10 -11.83 19.17
C ILE A 32 13.84 -11.70 17.84
N ALA A 33 14.01 -12.79 17.10
CA ALA A 33 14.66 -12.79 15.79
C ALA A 33 13.95 -11.86 14.79
N ILE A 34 12.61 -11.87 14.74
CA ILE A 34 11.82 -10.95 13.90
C ILE A 34 12.08 -9.49 14.31
N LYS A 35 12.07 -9.21 15.61
CA LYS A 35 12.29 -7.85 16.12
C LYS A 35 13.71 -7.35 15.82
N GLU A 36 14.71 -8.22 15.97
CA GLU A 36 16.10 -7.93 15.64
C GLU A 36 16.29 -7.68 14.14
N HIS A 37 15.64 -8.47 13.28
CA HIS A 37 15.71 -8.29 11.82
C HIS A 37 14.96 -7.03 11.34
N ALA A 38 13.86 -6.65 12.02
CA ALA A 38 13.01 -5.53 11.59
C ALA A 38 13.75 -4.18 11.58
N GLY A 39 14.64 -3.92 12.54
CA GLY A 39 15.40 -2.66 12.62
C GLY A 39 16.30 -2.43 11.40
N PRO A 40 17.25 -3.35 11.10
CA PRO A 40 18.10 -3.27 9.92
C PRO A 40 17.33 -3.27 8.60
N ALA A 41 16.24 -4.04 8.51
CA ALA A 41 15.38 -4.05 7.33
C ALA A 41 14.73 -2.67 7.11
N ALA A 42 14.15 -2.07 8.15
CA ALA A 42 13.55 -0.75 8.07
C ALA A 42 14.56 0.32 7.67
N GLU A 43 15.77 0.28 8.23
CA GLU A 43 16.84 1.22 7.86
C GLU A 43 17.28 1.06 6.40
N THR A 44 17.34 -0.18 5.89
CA THR A 44 17.63 -0.45 4.48
C THR A 44 16.57 0.16 3.57
N TRP A 45 15.28 -0.05 3.88
CA TRP A 45 14.17 0.52 3.11
C TRP A 45 14.08 2.04 3.18
N ARG A 46 14.42 2.64 4.34
CA ARG A 46 14.55 4.09 4.48
C ARG A 46 15.61 4.65 3.54
N LYS A 47 16.78 4.00 3.47
CA LYS A 47 17.87 4.40 2.57
C LYS A 47 17.47 4.26 1.11
N ILE A 48 16.86 3.14 0.70
CA ILE A 48 16.39 2.97 -0.69
C ILE A 48 15.37 4.06 -1.05
N SER A 49 14.41 4.33 -0.16
CA SER A 49 13.40 5.36 -0.40
C SER A 49 14.01 6.75 -0.61
N ILE A 50 15.00 7.12 0.21
CA ILE A 50 15.63 8.44 0.13
C ILE A 50 16.63 8.53 -1.03
N TYR A 51 17.49 7.53 -1.20
CA TYR A 51 18.62 7.62 -2.12
C TYR A 51 18.33 7.06 -3.51
N VAL A 52 17.28 6.27 -3.69
CA VAL A 52 16.91 5.70 -4.99
C VAL A 52 15.60 6.29 -5.47
N CYS A 53 14.53 6.21 -4.66
CA CYS A 53 13.21 6.63 -5.12
C CYS A 53 13.14 8.15 -5.37
N ILE A 54 13.68 8.99 -4.48
CA ILE A 54 13.66 10.45 -4.68
C ILE A 54 14.40 10.85 -5.97
N PRO A 55 15.67 10.46 -6.22
CA PRO A 55 16.34 10.80 -7.47
C PRO A 55 15.61 10.26 -8.71
N THR A 56 15.07 9.04 -8.63
CA THR A 56 14.33 8.44 -9.74
C THR A 56 13.07 9.24 -10.07
N ILE A 57 12.32 9.67 -9.05
CA ILE A 57 11.12 10.51 -9.22
C ILE A 57 11.48 11.86 -9.82
N LEU A 58 12.60 12.47 -9.42
CA LEU A 58 13.02 13.75 -9.99
C LEU A 58 13.30 13.62 -11.49
N VAL A 59 14.04 12.59 -11.89
CA VAL A 59 14.37 12.35 -13.31
C VAL A 59 13.12 12.01 -14.12
N SER A 60 12.25 11.13 -13.62
CA SER A 60 11.02 10.77 -14.32
C SER A 60 10.04 11.93 -14.40
N SER A 61 9.96 12.78 -13.38
CA SER A 61 9.13 13.99 -13.38
C SER A 61 9.62 15.00 -14.43
N ALA A 62 10.94 15.19 -14.57
CA ALA A 62 11.48 16.05 -15.61
C ALA A 62 11.16 15.52 -17.03
N ASN A 63 11.24 14.20 -17.22
CA ASN A 63 10.82 13.58 -18.48
C ASN A 63 9.32 13.76 -18.76
N ALA A 64 8.48 13.48 -17.76
CA ALA A 64 7.03 13.64 -17.86
C ALA A 64 6.64 15.09 -18.16
N TYR A 65 7.32 16.06 -17.55
CA TYR A 65 7.11 17.48 -17.83
C TYR A 65 7.45 17.84 -19.28
N ASN A 66 8.57 17.32 -19.81
CA ASN A 66 8.93 17.54 -21.22
C ASN A 66 7.90 16.93 -22.19
N LEU A 67 7.38 15.74 -21.89
CA LEU A 67 6.32 15.12 -22.69
C LEU A 67 5.01 15.92 -22.59
N TYR A 68 4.66 16.36 -21.39
CA TYR A 68 3.49 17.22 -21.16
C TYR A 68 3.58 18.52 -21.97
N ALA A 69 4.71 19.23 -21.92
CA ALA A 69 4.90 20.48 -22.67
C ALA A 69 4.76 20.27 -24.19
N LYS A 70 5.34 19.19 -24.72
CA LYS A 70 5.18 18.82 -26.14
C LYS A 70 3.73 18.51 -26.49
N HIS A 71 3.03 17.80 -25.62
CA HIS A 71 1.62 17.49 -25.83
C HIS A 71 0.74 18.75 -25.79
N GLN A 72 1.00 19.70 -24.89
CA GLN A 72 0.30 20.98 -24.86
C GLN A 72 0.51 21.78 -26.15
N ALA A 73 1.75 21.85 -26.64
CA ALA A 73 2.05 22.49 -27.92
C ALA A 73 1.31 21.81 -29.08
N HIS A 74 1.30 20.47 -29.15
CA HIS A 74 0.55 19.74 -30.17
C HIS A 74 -0.95 20.05 -30.12
N LEU A 75 -1.56 20.07 -28.93
CA LEU A 75 -2.97 20.43 -28.78
C LEU A 75 -3.24 21.87 -29.24
N GLU A 76 -2.29 22.80 -29.03
CA GLU A 76 -2.40 24.17 -29.53
C GLU A 76 -2.35 24.24 -31.06
N HIS A 77 -1.42 23.52 -31.68
CA HIS A 77 -1.38 23.37 -33.14
C HIS A 77 -2.68 22.79 -33.69
N GLU A 78 -3.20 21.70 -33.12
CA GLU A 78 -4.48 21.11 -33.57
C GLU A 78 -5.68 22.05 -33.44
N ARG A 79 -5.70 22.91 -32.39
CA ARG A 79 -6.74 23.93 -32.23
C ARG A 79 -6.67 25.01 -33.31
N HIS A 80 -5.46 25.40 -33.74
CA HIS A 80 -5.27 26.47 -34.73
C HIS A 80 -5.34 25.98 -36.17
N GLU A 81 -4.82 24.78 -36.46
CA GLU A 81 -4.74 24.21 -37.81
C GLU A 81 -6.02 23.44 -38.20
N GLY A 82 -6.90 23.16 -37.23
CA GLY A 82 -8.32 22.95 -37.49
C GLY A 82 -8.62 21.77 -38.41
N HIS A 83 -8.11 20.58 -38.10
CA HIS A 83 -8.63 19.37 -38.75
C HIS A 83 -10.10 19.17 -38.39
N GLU A 84 -10.94 18.92 -39.39
CA GLU A 84 -12.33 18.57 -39.16
C GLU A 84 -12.40 17.26 -38.37
N ARG A 85 -12.92 17.35 -37.15
CA ARG A 85 -13.04 16.24 -36.22
C ARG A 85 -14.20 15.32 -36.67
N VAL A 86 -13.90 14.38 -37.56
CA VAL A 86 -14.90 13.46 -38.13
C VAL A 86 -15.55 12.61 -37.04
N LYS A 87 -16.88 12.74 -36.88
CA LYS A 87 -17.65 11.91 -35.94
C LYS A 87 -18.09 10.63 -36.62
N TYR A 88 -17.48 9.51 -36.25
CA TYR A 88 -17.89 8.19 -36.72
C TYR A 88 -19.08 7.67 -35.91
N PRO A 89 -19.99 6.88 -36.52
CA PRO A 89 -21.18 6.36 -35.84
C PRO A 89 -20.89 5.49 -34.62
N TYR A 90 -19.69 4.89 -34.54
CA TYR A 90 -19.26 4.08 -33.41
C TYR A 90 -18.69 4.89 -32.24
N MET A 91 -18.42 6.19 -32.44
CA MET A 91 -17.94 7.07 -31.38
C MET A 91 -19.12 7.61 -30.58
N ARG A 92 -18.92 7.79 -29.27
CA ARG A 92 -19.94 8.31 -28.34
C ARG A 92 -21.30 7.57 -28.37
N ILE A 93 -21.33 6.29 -28.73
CA ILE A 93 -22.54 5.48 -28.59
C ILE A 93 -22.96 5.40 -27.12
N ARG A 94 -24.26 5.54 -26.87
CA ARG A 94 -24.90 5.29 -25.57
C ARG A 94 -26.15 4.45 -25.76
N ALA A 95 -26.22 3.31 -25.08
CA ALA A 95 -27.43 2.49 -25.04
C ALA A 95 -28.41 2.94 -23.93
N LYS A 96 -27.88 3.55 -22.86
CA LYS A 96 -28.61 4.11 -21.72
C LYS A 96 -27.93 5.40 -21.27
N ALA A 97 -28.73 6.39 -20.89
CA ALA A 97 -28.22 7.65 -20.34
C ALA A 97 -27.51 7.43 -18.99
N PHE A 98 -26.51 8.25 -18.69
CA PHE A 98 -25.92 8.26 -17.35
C PHE A 98 -26.89 8.91 -16.35
N PRO A 99 -26.82 8.56 -15.05
CA PRO A 99 -27.75 9.08 -14.05
C PRO A 99 -27.50 10.56 -13.65
N TRP A 100 -26.44 11.20 -14.17
CA TRP A 100 -26.06 12.59 -13.82
C TRP A 100 -26.02 13.55 -15.03
N GLY A 101 -26.27 13.08 -16.25
CA GLY A 101 -26.18 13.89 -17.48
C GLY A 101 -25.64 13.09 -18.67
N ASP A 102 -25.49 13.73 -19.83
CA ASP A 102 -25.03 13.06 -21.05
C ASP A 102 -23.51 12.81 -21.06
N ASP A 103 -22.76 13.66 -20.37
CA ASP A 103 -21.31 13.63 -20.36
C ASP A 103 -20.75 12.61 -19.34
N SER A 104 -19.62 12.00 -19.70
CA SER A 104 -18.89 11.11 -18.79
C SER A 104 -18.31 11.87 -17.60
N LEU A 105 -18.00 11.16 -16.51
CA LEU A 105 -17.47 11.76 -15.28
C LEU A 105 -16.20 12.62 -15.48
N PHE A 106 -15.35 12.25 -16.44
CA PHE A 106 -14.13 13.00 -16.81
C PHE A 106 -14.22 13.57 -18.23
N TYR A 107 -15.40 14.10 -18.59
CA TYR A 107 -15.58 14.77 -19.87
C TYR A 107 -14.83 16.10 -19.93
N ASN A 108 -14.07 16.32 -21.00
CA ASN A 108 -13.42 17.59 -21.29
C ASN A 108 -13.88 18.10 -22.67
N PRO A 109 -14.58 19.25 -22.76
CA PRO A 109 -15.08 19.78 -24.03
C PRO A 109 -13.98 20.13 -25.04
N ASP A 110 -12.75 20.37 -24.61
CA ASP A 110 -11.65 20.76 -25.50
C ASP A 110 -11.14 19.57 -26.35
N VAL A 111 -11.21 18.36 -25.79
CA VAL A 111 -10.62 17.13 -26.36
C VAL A 111 -11.63 16.02 -26.61
N ASN A 112 -12.81 16.09 -26.00
CA ASN A 112 -13.89 15.14 -26.23
C ASN A 112 -14.98 15.85 -27.05
N PHE A 113 -15.14 15.44 -28.30
CA PHE A 113 -16.09 15.99 -29.28
C PHE A 113 -16.94 14.90 -29.95
#